data_AF-A0A970LAQ4-F1
#
_entry.id   AF-A0A970LAQ4-F1
#
_cell.length_a   1.000
_cell.length_b   1.000
_cell.length_c   1.000
_cell.angle_alpha   90.00
_cell.angle_beta   90.00
_cell.angle_gamma   90.00
#
_symmetry.space_group_name_H-M   'P 1'
#
loop_
_entity.id
_entity.type
_entity.pdbx_description
1 polymer ?
#
loop_
_entity_poly.entity_id
_entity_poly.type
_entity_poly.pdbx_seq_one_letter_code
_entity_poly.pdbx_strand_id
1 'polypeptide(L)'
;MKRNLVFFLFLFCFLPVAYGQFAVDMGDQGTRQAGDTTVQAKEPFKLRTYYSALSGKDTLKLGRVFSGAVILPGYSQAYNRQYWKIPAVYAGLGAGIYMGYRFNMKYLDTGNESYELYRNLCYAGAGLVYWGSLLDGVVQFKHEKEILPARATLFSALLPGLGQIYNGDYWKLPIIYGGLIACGYFWQYNGLQYQRYKTMYNHATAKPSEYDGWMTPENIKWYRDSFRRYRDYSVIATVLVYALNVIDANVFAHFRDFDISDDLTLRIEPGLIPAAGYASAAFPGAGIQMRLTF
;
A
#
# COMPACT_ATOMS: atom_id res chain seq x y z
N MET A 1 26.56 7.20 6.57
CA MET A 1 25.12 7.20 6.95
C MET A 1 24.10 7.35 5.80
N LYS A 2 24.50 7.43 4.51
CA LYS A 2 23.59 7.58 3.35
C LYS A 2 22.51 6.48 3.17
N ARG A 3 22.53 5.37 3.93
CA ARG A 3 21.68 4.18 3.72
C ARG A 3 20.39 4.14 4.54
N ASN A 4 20.32 4.82 5.68
CA ASN A 4 19.12 4.76 6.55
C ASN A 4 17.99 5.69 6.03
N LEU A 5 18.36 6.74 5.28
CA LEU A 5 17.38 7.65 4.67
C LEU A 5 16.64 6.99 3.49
N VAL A 6 17.27 6.04 2.79
CA VAL A 6 16.68 5.33 1.65
C VAL A 6 15.54 4.41 2.09
N PHE A 7 15.63 3.85 3.31
CA PHE A 7 14.57 3.04 3.89
C PHE A 7 13.32 3.88 4.20
N PHE A 8 13.50 5.11 4.71
CA PHE A 8 12.41 6.07 4.91
C PHE A 8 11.86 6.63 3.59
N LEU A 9 12.72 6.88 2.60
CA LEU A 9 12.30 7.27 1.24
C LEU A 9 11.52 6.16 0.52
N PHE A 10 11.71 4.89 0.89
CA PHE A 10 10.98 3.76 0.33
C PHE A 10 9.48 3.82 0.68
N LEU A 11 9.10 4.33 1.85
CA LEU A 11 7.69 4.59 2.21
C LEU A 11 7.05 5.71 1.35
N PHE A 12 7.85 6.63 0.82
CA PHE A 12 7.36 7.74 -0.02
C PHE A 12 7.19 7.36 -1.50
N CYS A 13 8.02 6.43 -2.02
CA CYS A 13 8.03 6.09 -3.44
C CYS A 13 6.84 5.20 -3.91
N PHE A 14 5.99 4.69 -3.01
CA PHE A 14 4.88 3.79 -3.38
C PHE A 14 3.48 4.44 -3.40
N LEU A 15 3.36 5.71 -3.01
CA LEU A 15 2.14 6.51 -3.25
C LEU A 15 1.65 6.48 -4.72
N PRO A 16 2.50 6.42 -5.77
CA PRO A 16 2.00 6.29 -7.15
C PRO A 16 1.48 4.89 -7.52
N VAL A 17 1.93 3.81 -6.86
CA VAL A 17 1.39 2.45 -7.09
C VAL A 17 -0.01 2.33 -6.48
N ALA A 18 -0.21 2.99 -5.33
CA ALA A 18 -1.55 3.24 -4.82
C ALA A 18 -2.37 4.03 -5.85
N TYR A 19 -1.88 5.15 -6.40
CA TYR A 19 -2.64 5.88 -7.41
C TYR A 19 -3.11 5.00 -8.61
N GLY A 20 -2.26 4.09 -9.10
CA GLY A 20 -2.54 3.20 -10.23
C GLY A 20 -3.69 2.22 -10.02
N GLN A 21 -3.74 1.51 -8.88
CA GLN A 21 -4.85 0.59 -8.59
C GLN A 21 -6.12 1.33 -8.10
N PHE A 22 -5.97 2.49 -7.49
CA PHE A 22 -7.09 3.28 -6.95
C PHE A 22 -7.81 4.10 -8.02
N ALA A 23 -7.16 4.35 -9.16
CA ALA A 23 -7.86 4.85 -10.34
C ALA A 23 -8.83 3.81 -10.91
N VAL A 24 -8.43 2.53 -10.88
CA VAL A 24 -9.11 1.38 -11.52
C VAL A 24 -10.24 0.80 -10.66
N ASP A 25 -10.09 0.74 -9.33
CA ASP A 25 -11.08 0.09 -8.44
C ASP A 25 -12.23 1.01 -7.99
N MET A 26 -12.37 2.20 -8.60
CA MET A 26 -13.54 3.07 -8.42
C MET A 26 -14.55 2.90 -9.55
N GLY A 27 -14.77 1.65 -9.96
CA GLY A 27 -15.88 1.28 -10.81
C GLY A 27 -17.20 1.71 -10.18
N ASP A 28 -18.03 2.34 -10.99
CA ASP A 28 -19.40 2.67 -10.67
C ASP A 28 -20.19 1.41 -10.27
N GLN A 29 -20.66 1.37 -9.01
CA GLN A 29 -21.70 0.44 -8.56
C GLN A 29 -22.96 1.22 -8.14
N GLY A 30 -23.20 2.39 -8.74
CA GLY A 30 -24.55 2.95 -8.78
C GLY A 30 -25.33 2.24 -9.89
N THR A 31 -26.25 1.34 -9.52
CA THR A 31 -27.30 0.79 -10.41
C THR A 31 -26.81 0.28 -11.79
N ARG A 32 -26.12 -0.86 -11.80
CA ARG A 32 -25.97 -1.64 -13.04
C ARG A 32 -27.29 -2.32 -13.37
N GLN A 33 -28.04 -1.79 -14.33
CA GLN A 33 -28.98 -2.63 -15.08
C GLN A 33 -28.17 -3.66 -15.86
N ALA A 34 -28.59 -4.93 -15.78
CA ALA A 34 -27.95 -6.03 -16.48
C ALA A 34 -28.01 -5.78 -18.00
N GLY A 35 -26.90 -5.34 -18.60
CA GLY A 35 -26.81 -5.13 -20.05
C GLY A 35 -25.75 -4.14 -20.53
N ASP A 36 -25.20 -3.28 -19.67
CA ASP A 36 -24.25 -2.26 -20.12
C ASP A 36 -22.78 -2.70 -19.98
N THR A 37 -22.14 -3.01 -21.12
CA THR A 37 -20.71 -3.37 -21.22
C THR A 37 -19.82 -2.18 -21.56
N THR A 38 -20.36 -0.95 -21.55
CA THR A 38 -19.55 0.24 -21.83
C THR A 38 -18.71 0.63 -20.61
N VAL A 39 -17.40 0.49 -20.71
CA VAL A 39 -16.46 1.05 -19.72
C VAL A 39 -16.46 2.56 -19.91
N GLN A 40 -17.30 3.29 -19.17
CA GLN A 40 -17.23 4.75 -19.16
C GLN A 40 -15.87 5.21 -18.65
N ALA A 41 -15.14 5.97 -19.46
CA ALA A 41 -13.90 6.60 -19.06
C ALA A 41 -14.16 7.55 -17.88
N LYS A 42 -13.47 7.30 -16.75
CA LYS A 42 -13.59 8.07 -15.51
C LYS A 42 -13.30 9.55 -15.79
N GLU A 43 -14.22 10.44 -15.41
CA GLU A 43 -14.02 11.87 -15.61
C GLU A 43 -12.71 12.35 -14.94
N PRO A 44 -11.89 13.15 -15.64
CA PRO A 44 -10.65 13.70 -15.09
C PRO A 44 -10.94 14.61 -13.89
N PHE A 45 -9.95 14.76 -13.01
CA PHE A 45 -10.05 15.61 -11.83
C PHE A 45 -10.36 17.06 -12.24
N LYS A 46 -11.57 17.53 -11.95
CA LYS A 46 -12.00 18.91 -12.18
C LYS A 46 -11.84 19.72 -10.90
N LEU A 47 -11.07 20.81 -10.95
CA LEU A 47 -10.88 21.74 -9.81
C LEU A 47 -12.20 22.32 -9.29
N ARG A 48 -13.22 22.48 -10.14
CA ARG A 48 -14.54 22.97 -9.69
C ARG A 48 -15.23 22.00 -8.73
N THR A 49 -15.15 20.70 -9.01
CA THR A 49 -15.67 19.63 -8.14
C THR A 49 -14.95 19.59 -6.79
N TYR A 50 -13.66 19.97 -6.78
CA TYR A 50 -12.88 20.10 -5.55
C TYR A 50 -13.43 21.21 -4.63
N TYR A 51 -13.74 22.38 -5.19
CA TYR A 51 -14.28 23.51 -4.41
C TYR A 51 -15.75 23.32 -4.03
N SER A 52 -16.57 22.67 -4.88
CA SER A 52 -17.97 22.37 -4.54
C SER A 52 -18.08 21.38 -3.37
N ALA A 53 -17.20 20.39 -3.32
CA ALA A 53 -17.12 19.45 -2.21
C ALA A 53 -16.70 20.12 -0.89
N LEU A 54 -15.71 21.03 -0.93
CA LEU A 54 -15.32 21.83 0.24
C LEU A 54 -16.46 22.72 0.74
N SER A 55 -17.28 23.25 -0.17
CA SER A 55 -18.46 24.03 0.20
C SER A 55 -19.63 23.16 0.70
N GLY A 56 -19.44 21.84 0.84
CA GLY A 56 -20.46 20.91 1.31
C GLY A 56 -21.62 20.69 0.34
N LYS A 57 -21.48 21.09 -0.94
CA LYS A 57 -22.52 20.90 -1.96
C LYS A 57 -22.54 19.49 -2.52
N ASP A 58 -21.38 18.82 -2.56
CA ASP A 58 -21.22 17.46 -3.09
C ASP A 58 -20.44 16.56 -2.11
N THR A 59 -20.82 15.28 -2.00
CA THR A 59 -20.03 14.27 -1.28
C THR A 59 -19.02 13.61 -2.23
N LEU A 60 -17.75 13.55 -1.82
CA LEU A 60 -16.69 12.91 -2.58
C LEU A 60 -16.38 11.51 -2.07
N LYS A 61 -16.06 10.60 -2.99
CA LYS A 61 -15.48 9.29 -2.64
C LYS A 61 -14.12 9.47 -1.95
N LEU A 62 -13.83 8.60 -0.98
CA LEU A 62 -12.62 8.64 -0.15
C LEU A 62 -11.33 8.82 -0.97
N GLY A 63 -11.14 8.08 -2.07
CA GLY A 63 -9.90 8.22 -2.84
C GLY A 63 -9.78 9.53 -3.62
N ARG A 64 -10.88 10.25 -3.93
CA ARG A 64 -10.81 11.62 -4.46
C ARG A 64 -10.37 12.61 -3.37
N VAL A 65 -10.85 12.40 -2.14
CA VAL A 65 -10.40 13.17 -0.98
C VAL A 65 -8.92 12.92 -0.73
N PHE A 66 -8.49 11.67 -0.74
CA PHE A 66 -7.09 11.31 -0.61
C PHE A 66 -6.21 11.93 -1.71
N SER A 67 -6.62 11.85 -2.99
CA SER A 67 -5.83 12.44 -4.08
C SER A 67 -5.70 13.96 -3.95
N GLY A 68 -6.76 14.65 -3.50
CA GLY A 68 -6.69 16.07 -3.22
C GLY A 68 -5.70 16.38 -2.08
N ALA A 69 -5.62 15.51 -1.07
CA ALA A 69 -4.72 15.66 0.06
C ALA A 69 -3.25 15.37 -0.26
N VAL A 70 -3.00 14.48 -1.23
CA VAL A 70 -1.65 14.24 -1.76
C VAL A 70 -1.08 15.49 -2.45
N ILE A 71 -1.94 16.25 -3.12
CA ILE A 71 -1.53 17.50 -3.80
C ILE A 71 -1.48 18.65 -2.79
N LEU A 72 -2.48 18.74 -1.92
CA LEU A 72 -2.67 19.83 -0.96
C LEU A 72 -2.80 19.27 0.46
N PRO A 73 -1.70 19.32 1.25
CA PRO A 73 -1.74 18.93 2.65
C PRO A 73 -2.87 19.69 3.38
N GLY A 74 -3.65 18.99 4.20
CA GLY A 74 -4.81 19.58 4.89
C GLY A 74 -6.15 19.45 4.16
N TYR A 75 -6.18 18.98 2.91
CA TYR A 75 -7.45 18.88 2.16
C TYR A 75 -8.44 17.90 2.80
N SER A 76 -7.98 16.74 3.25
CA SER A 76 -8.83 15.77 3.96
C SER A 76 -9.41 16.37 5.23
N GLN A 77 -8.61 17.14 5.97
CA GLN A 77 -9.04 17.81 7.20
C GLN A 77 -10.10 18.88 6.90
N ALA A 78 -9.93 19.63 5.81
CA ALA A 78 -10.92 20.61 5.35
C ALA A 78 -12.25 19.93 4.96
N TYR A 79 -12.19 18.86 4.16
CA TYR A 79 -13.36 18.07 3.78
C TYR A 79 -14.08 17.47 5.01
N ASN A 80 -13.30 16.94 5.96
CA ASN A 80 -13.82 16.37 7.22
C ASN A 80 -14.26 17.43 8.25
N ARG A 81 -14.27 18.73 7.90
CA ARG A 81 -14.61 19.88 8.77
C ARG A 81 -13.73 20.02 10.02
N GLN A 82 -12.47 19.59 9.93
CA GLN A 82 -11.45 19.70 10.99
C GLN A 82 -10.45 20.81 10.69
N TYR A 83 -10.96 22.01 10.40
CA TYR A 83 -10.15 23.15 9.95
C TYR A 83 -9.04 23.54 10.94
N TRP A 84 -9.27 23.33 12.24
CA TRP A 84 -8.29 23.64 13.29
C TRP A 84 -6.97 22.85 13.16
N LYS A 85 -6.99 21.68 12.51
CA LYS A 85 -5.78 20.88 12.26
C LYS A 85 -4.93 21.44 11.12
N ILE A 86 -5.52 22.21 10.20
CA ILE A 86 -4.83 22.70 9.00
C ILE A 86 -3.65 23.62 9.38
N PRO A 87 -3.80 24.62 10.26
CA PRO A 87 -2.67 25.41 10.74
C PRO A 87 -1.56 24.55 11.36
N ALA A 88 -1.89 23.51 12.12
CA ALA A 88 -0.89 22.64 12.73
C ALA A 88 -0.10 21.84 11.69
N VAL A 89 -0.77 21.31 10.66
CA VAL A 89 -0.12 20.60 9.54
C VAL A 89 0.85 21.53 8.80
N TYR A 90 0.39 22.73 8.41
CA TYR A 90 1.23 23.70 7.70
C TYR A 90 2.36 24.25 8.58
N ALA A 91 2.12 24.45 9.87
CA ALA A 91 3.17 24.86 10.81
C ALA A 91 4.27 23.80 10.92
N GLY A 92 3.89 22.52 11.06
CA GLY A 92 4.86 21.42 11.11
C GLY A 92 5.66 21.27 9.81
N LEU A 93 4.99 21.35 8.66
CA LEU A 93 5.66 21.31 7.35
C LEU A 93 6.58 22.50 7.13
N GLY A 94 6.07 23.70 7.36
CA GLY A 94 6.80 24.95 7.21
C GLY A 94 8.03 24.99 8.12
N ALA A 95 7.87 24.63 9.40
CA ALA A 95 8.98 24.57 10.35
C ALA A 95 10.05 23.55 9.93
N GLY A 96 9.64 22.34 9.54
CA GLY A 96 10.59 21.30 9.11
C GLY A 96 11.36 21.68 7.84
N ILE A 97 10.68 22.22 6.83
CA ILE A 97 11.32 22.68 5.59
C ILE A 97 12.24 23.88 5.86
N TYR A 98 11.76 24.86 6.62
CA TYR A 98 12.53 26.06 6.97
C TYR A 98 13.80 25.71 7.76
N MET A 99 13.67 24.89 8.80
CA MET A 99 14.82 24.44 9.59
C MET A 99 15.78 23.58 8.76
N GLY A 100 15.25 22.72 7.90
CA GLY A 100 16.04 21.93 6.95
C GLY A 100 16.86 22.82 6.01
N TYR A 101 16.24 23.86 5.44
CA TYR A 101 16.93 24.85 4.60
C TYR A 101 18.02 25.59 5.39
N ARG A 102 17.70 26.06 6.60
CA ARG A 102 18.66 26.76 7.48
C ARG A 102 19.86 25.89 7.82
N PHE A 103 19.66 24.61 8.14
CA PHE A 103 20.76 23.68 8.39
C PHE A 103 21.53 23.32 7.12
N ASN A 104 20.88 23.28 5.96
CA ASN A 104 21.56 23.07 4.69
C ASN A 104 22.54 24.21 4.38
N MET A 105 22.15 25.46 4.61
CA MET A 105 23.06 26.60 4.45
C MET A 105 24.27 26.47 5.37
N LYS A 106 24.06 26.16 6.66
CA LYS A 106 25.16 25.93 7.61
C LYS A 106 26.08 24.77 7.21
N TYR A 107 25.51 23.70 6.65
CA TYR A 107 26.28 22.58 6.12
C TYR A 107 27.17 23.01 4.95
N LEU A 108 26.63 23.81 4.01
CA LEU A 108 27.40 24.33 2.88
C LEU A 108 28.54 25.25 3.32
N ASP A 109 28.32 26.05 4.36
CA ASP A 109 29.34 26.98 4.88
C ASP A 109 30.41 26.28 5.72
N THR A 110 30.03 25.31 6.55
CA THR A 110 30.94 24.70 7.55
C THR A 110 31.52 23.36 7.10
N GLY A 111 30.85 22.65 6.20
CA GLY A 111 31.20 21.26 5.81
C GLY A 111 31.00 20.22 6.92
N ASN A 112 30.39 20.56 8.06
CA ASN A 112 30.25 19.69 9.21
C ASN A 112 29.07 18.69 9.05
N GLU A 113 29.36 17.40 9.16
CA GLU A 113 28.38 16.30 9.04
C GLU A 113 27.20 16.38 10.04
N SER A 114 27.38 17.04 11.19
CA SER A 114 26.28 17.24 12.16
C SER A 114 25.13 18.03 11.55
N TYR A 115 25.43 19.07 10.75
CA TYR A 115 24.39 19.85 10.07
C TYR A 115 23.72 19.09 8.93
N GLU A 116 24.44 18.16 8.30
CA GLU A 116 23.85 17.23 7.34
C GLU A 116 22.78 16.36 8.01
N LEU A 117 23.08 15.82 9.20
CA LEU A 117 22.14 15.04 9.99
C LEU A 117 20.91 15.87 10.38
N TYR A 118 21.10 17.07 10.94
CA TYR A 118 19.97 17.93 11.34
C TYR A 118 19.09 18.32 10.16
N ARG A 119 19.68 18.68 9.02
CA ARG A 119 18.94 18.93 7.77
C ARG A 119 18.07 17.73 7.39
N ASN A 120 18.68 16.54 7.36
CA ASN A 120 18.00 15.32 6.96
C ASN A 120 16.86 14.97 7.93
N LEU A 121 17.05 15.17 9.24
CA LEU A 121 16.02 14.98 10.25
C LEU A 121 14.87 15.97 10.10
N CYS A 122 15.14 17.24 9.80
CA CYS A 122 14.10 18.24 9.59
C CYS A 122 13.24 17.93 8.36
N TYR A 123 13.85 17.55 7.23
CA TYR A 123 13.10 17.12 6.05
C TYR A 123 12.34 15.81 6.27
N ALA A 124 12.93 14.85 6.99
CA ALA A 124 12.23 13.62 7.37
C ALA A 124 11.03 13.93 8.29
N GLY A 125 11.20 14.83 9.25
CA GLY A 125 10.12 15.31 10.13
C GLY A 125 8.99 15.98 9.35
N ALA A 126 9.31 16.86 8.40
CA ALA A 126 8.31 17.45 7.50
C ALA A 126 7.58 16.36 6.69
N GLY A 127 8.32 15.39 6.13
CA GLY A 127 7.73 14.24 5.46
C GLY A 127 6.76 13.47 6.35
N LEU A 128 7.14 13.19 7.61
CA LEU A 128 6.28 12.48 8.57
C LEU A 128 5.02 13.28 8.94
N VAL A 129 5.11 14.60 9.06
CA VAL A 129 3.94 15.46 9.28
C VAL A 129 2.99 15.39 8.09
N TYR A 130 3.51 15.49 6.87
CA TYR A 130 2.71 15.36 5.65
C TYR A 130 2.02 14.00 5.59
N TRP A 131 2.80 12.93 5.80
CA TRP A 131 2.28 11.57 5.74
C TRP A 131 1.28 11.26 6.86
N GLY A 132 1.53 11.74 8.08
CA GLY A 132 0.58 11.66 9.19
C GLY A 132 -0.72 12.41 8.89
N SER A 133 -0.66 13.55 8.18
CA SER A 133 -1.86 14.27 7.74
C SER A 133 -2.69 13.48 6.72
N LEU A 134 -2.05 12.69 5.85
CA LEU A 134 -2.74 11.79 4.93
C LEU A 134 -3.47 10.68 5.69
N LEU A 135 -2.78 10.02 6.62
CA LEU A 135 -3.37 8.97 7.47
C LEU A 135 -4.55 9.49 8.29
N ASP A 136 -4.37 10.60 9.00
CA ASP A 136 -5.44 11.23 9.78
C ASP A 136 -6.66 11.57 8.91
N GLY A 137 -6.41 12.04 7.69
CA GLY A 137 -7.45 12.30 6.69
C GLY A 137 -8.27 11.07 6.31
N VAL A 138 -7.60 9.93 6.10
CA VAL A 138 -8.24 8.64 5.79
C VAL A 138 -8.98 8.08 7.01
N VAL A 139 -8.39 8.19 8.20
CA VAL A 139 -9.00 7.72 9.46
C VAL A 139 -10.30 8.45 9.78
N GLN A 140 -10.30 9.76 9.54
CA GLN A 140 -11.41 10.62 9.93
C GLN A 140 -12.55 10.70 8.90
N PHE A 141 -12.34 10.14 7.71
CA PHE A 141 -13.36 10.16 6.67
C PHE A 141 -14.64 9.48 7.16
N LYS A 142 -15.76 10.19 7.04
CA LYS A 142 -17.07 9.69 7.48
C LYS A 142 -17.66 8.78 6.41
N HIS A 143 -18.24 7.67 6.86
CA HIS A 143 -18.84 6.69 5.99
C HIS A 143 -19.82 5.81 6.78
N GLU A 144 -20.86 5.34 6.10
CA GLU A 144 -22.01 4.67 6.71
C GLU A 144 -21.83 3.16 6.86
N LYS A 145 -20.98 2.54 6.04
CA LYS A 145 -20.62 1.11 6.15
C LYS A 145 -19.63 0.87 7.29
N GLU A 146 -19.73 -0.28 7.93
CA GLU A 146 -18.78 -0.71 8.98
C GLU A 146 -17.35 -0.82 8.44
N ILE A 147 -17.17 -1.43 7.26
CA ILE A 147 -15.87 -1.60 6.59
C ILE A 147 -15.94 -1.06 5.17
N LEU A 148 -15.01 -0.17 4.83
CA LEU A 148 -14.89 0.34 3.46
C LEU A 148 -13.65 -0.26 2.80
N PRO A 149 -13.79 -1.01 1.69
CA PRO A 149 -12.66 -1.56 0.95
C PRO A 149 -11.64 -0.50 0.59
N ALA A 150 -12.10 0.65 0.08
CA ALA A 150 -11.24 1.78 -0.24
C ALA A 150 -10.39 2.28 0.95
N ARG A 151 -10.90 2.18 2.18
CA ARG A 151 -10.18 2.57 3.40
C ARG A 151 -9.15 1.53 3.80
N ALA A 152 -9.49 0.24 3.74
CA ALA A 152 -8.57 -0.87 3.96
C ALA A 152 -7.37 -0.80 2.99
N THR A 153 -7.67 -0.57 1.71
CA THR A 153 -6.67 -0.46 0.66
C THR A 153 -5.79 0.76 0.86
N LEU A 154 -6.35 1.95 1.16
CA LEU A 154 -5.57 3.15 1.45
C LEU A 154 -4.67 2.96 2.67
N PHE A 155 -5.14 2.26 3.69
CA PHE A 155 -4.33 1.94 4.85
C PHE A 155 -3.16 1.04 4.53
N SER A 156 -3.38 -0.10 3.84
CA SER A 156 -2.27 -0.96 3.39
C SER A 156 -1.31 -0.23 2.45
N ALA A 157 -1.82 0.70 1.65
CA ALA A 157 -1.03 1.51 0.73
C ALA A 157 -0.30 2.69 1.40
N LEU A 158 -0.64 3.05 2.64
CA LEU A 158 0.11 4.03 3.42
C LEU A 158 1.12 3.34 4.32
N LEU A 159 0.75 2.21 4.92
CA LEU A 159 1.65 1.32 5.66
C LEU A 159 1.32 -0.14 5.39
N PRO A 160 2.35 -0.97 5.13
CA PRO A 160 2.16 -2.41 5.08
C PRO A 160 1.53 -2.94 6.36
N GLY A 161 0.42 -3.67 6.22
CA GLY A 161 -0.28 -4.26 7.36
C GLY A 161 -1.38 -3.41 7.99
N LEU A 162 -1.48 -2.10 7.72
CA LEU A 162 -2.55 -1.28 8.32
C LEU A 162 -3.95 -1.66 7.82
N GLY A 163 -4.10 -2.08 6.56
CA GLY A 163 -5.38 -2.57 6.07
C GLY A 163 -5.78 -3.89 6.72
N GLN A 164 -4.83 -4.78 6.99
CA GLN A 164 -5.07 -6.01 7.75
C GLN A 164 -5.51 -5.69 9.19
N ILE A 165 -4.89 -4.71 9.84
CA ILE A 165 -5.32 -4.23 11.17
C ILE A 165 -6.75 -3.69 11.13
N TYR A 166 -7.06 -2.86 10.13
CA TYR A 166 -8.42 -2.33 9.94
C TYR A 166 -9.45 -3.44 9.69
N ASN A 167 -9.06 -4.49 8.99
CA ASN A 167 -9.89 -5.66 8.73
C ASN A 167 -9.98 -6.65 9.91
N GLY A 168 -9.15 -6.50 10.96
CA GLY A 168 -9.08 -7.41 12.11
C GLY A 168 -8.19 -8.65 11.91
N ASP A 169 -7.48 -8.75 10.80
CA ASP A 169 -6.67 -9.91 10.39
C ASP A 169 -5.21 -9.81 10.89
N TYR A 170 -5.02 -9.69 12.21
CA TYR A 170 -3.70 -9.47 12.79
C TYR A 170 -2.71 -10.61 12.54
N TRP A 171 -3.20 -11.83 12.37
CA TRP A 171 -2.35 -13.01 12.17
C TRP A 171 -1.51 -12.96 10.88
N LYS A 172 -1.90 -12.13 9.90
CA LYS A 172 -1.15 -11.94 8.65
C LYS A 172 0.04 -10.99 8.82
N LEU A 173 0.09 -10.19 9.89
CA LEU A 173 1.14 -9.20 10.13
C LEU A 173 2.54 -9.82 10.17
N PRO A 174 2.81 -10.92 10.92
CA PRO A 174 4.13 -11.52 10.93
C PRO A 174 4.60 -11.98 9.55
N ILE A 175 3.68 -12.39 8.67
CA ILE A 175 3.99 -12.83 7.30
C ILE A 175 4.39 -11.63 6.44
N ILE A 176 3.60 -10.56 6.48
CA ILE A 176 3.88 -9.33 5.72
C ILE A 176 5.21 -8.71 6.16
N TYR A 177 5.37 -8.51 7.47
CA TYR A 177 6.59 -7.94 8.02
C TYR A 177 7.79 -8.87 7.85
N GLY A 178 7.61 -10.18 7.97
CA GLY A 178 8.65 -11.18 7.69
C GLY A 178 9.14 -11.11 6.24
N GLY A 179 8.22 -11.04 5.28
CA GLY A 179 8.55 -10.86 3.87
C GLY A 179 9.30 -9.56 3.59
N LEU A 180 8.84 -8.44 4.16
CA LEU A 180 9.49 -7.14 3.99
C LEU A 180 10.87 -7.07 4.64
N ILE A 181 11.04 -7.64 5.85
CA ILE A 181 12.33 -7.72 6.54
C ILE A 181 13.30 -8.57 5.71
N ALA A 182 12.87 -9.72 5.20
CA ALA A 182 13.71 -10.58 4.36
C ALA A 182 14.16 -9.83 3.08
N CYS A 183 13.24 -9.18 2.36
CA CYS A 183 13.58 -8.42 1.17
C CYS A 183 14.52 -7.24 1.49
N GLY A 184 14.27 -6.53 2.58
CA GLY A 184 15.12 -5.43 3.06
C GLY A 184 16.54 -5.92 3.40
N TYR A 185 16.66 -7.07 4.05
CA TYR A 185 17.95 -7.70 4.35
C TYR A 185 18.72 -8.04 3.07
N PHE A 186 18.10 -8.72 2.10
CA PHE A 186 18.76 -9.06 0.85
C PHE A 186 19.13 -7.81 0.03
N TRP A 187 18.25 -6.82 -0.01
CA TRP A 187 18.54 -5.55 -0.70
C TRP A 187 19.78 -4.86 -0.11
N GLN A 188 19.82 -4.77 1.23
CA GLN A 188 20.95 -4.21 1.97
C GLN A 188 22.24 -5.01 1.70
N TYR A 189 22.20 -6.33 1.92
CA TYR A 189 23.35 -7.21 1.75
C TYR A 189 23.92 -7.12 0.33
N ASN A 190 23.09 -7.30 -0.69
CA ASN A 190 23.49 -7.22 -2.09
C ASN A 190 24.00 -5.83 -2.46
N GLY A 191 23.40 -4.77 -1.90
CA GLY A 191 23.85 -3.40 -2.07
C GLY A 191 25.27 -3.14 -1.53
N LEU A 192 25.59 -3.65 -0.34
CA LEU A 192 26.95 -3.56 0.20
C LEU A 192 27.96 -4.29 -0.67
N GLN A 193 27.66 -5.54 -1.04
CA GLN A 193 28.57 -6.34 -1.86
C GLN A 193 28.79 -5.69 -3.23
N TYR A 194 27.73 -5.18 -3.86
CA TYR A 194 27.84 -4.42 -5.11
C TYR A 194 28.83 -3.26 -4.99
N GLN A 195 28.73 -2.45 -3.93
CA GLN A 195 29.65 -1.31 -3.76
C GLN A 195 31.09 -1.77 -3.50
N ARG A 196 31.28 -2.83 -2.72
CA ARG A 196 32.61 -3.41 -2.48
C ARG A 196 33.27 -3.85 -3.79
N TYR A 197 32.58 -4.65 -4.61
CA TYR A 197 33.12 -5.10 -5.89
C TYR A 197 33.25 -3.97 -6.92
N LYS A 198 32.37 -2.96 -6.88
CA LYS A 198 32.50 -1.76 -7.71
C LYS A 198 33.79 -1.01 -7.39
N THR A 199 34.08 -0.78 -6.11
CA THR A 199 35.32 -0.12 -5.67
C THR A 199 36.55 -0.92 -6.10
N MET A 200 36.56 -2.24 -5.86
CA MET A 200 37.65 -3.12 -6.30
C MET A 200 37.87 -3.08 -7.81
N TYR A 201 36.78 -3.15 -8.60
CA TYR A 201 36.86 -3.09 -10.06
C TYR A 201 37.43 -1.75 -10.55
N ASN A 202 37.02 -0.64 -9.92
CA ASN A 202 37.51 0.69 -10.25
C ASN A 202 39.02 0.81 -9.97
N HIS A 203 39.50 0.27 -8.85
CA HIS A 203 40.94 0.24 -8.54
C HIS A 203 41.71 -0.62 -9.55
N ALA A 204 41.22 -1.82 -9.86
CA ALA A 204 41.85 -2.72 -10.82
C ALA A 204 41.94 -2.13 -12.24
N THR A 205 40.94 -1.34 -12.65
CA THR A 205 40.89 -0.73 -14.00
C THR A 205 41.67 0.58 -14.08
N ALA A 206 41.70 1.37 -12.99
CA ALA A 206 42.36 2.68 -12.98
C ALA A 206 43.89 2.59 -13.00
N LYS A 207 44.47 1.56 -12.38
CA LYS A 207 45.92 1.32 -12.36
C LYS A 207 46.24 -0.17 -12.52
N PRO A 208 46.12 -0.73 -13.73
CA PRO A 208 46.28 -2.17 -13.97
C PRO A 208 47.66 -2.71 -13.55
N SER A 209 48.72 -1.90 -13.66
CA SER A 209 50.10 -2.28 -13.33
C SER A 209 50.40 -2.34 -11.82
N GLU A 210 49.53 -1.76 -10.99
CA GLU A 210 49.70 -1.67 -9.53
C GLU A 210 48.71 -2.61 -8.80
N TYR A 211 47.87 -3.33 -9.56
CA TYR A 211 46.84 -4.21 -9.03
C TYR A 211 47.40 -5.60 -8.70
N ASP A 212 47.71 -5.84 -7.43
CA ASP A 212 48.16 -7.13 -6.88
C ASP A 212 47.01 -7.89 -6.16
N GLY A 213 45.83 -7.92 -6.78
CA GLY A 213 44.68 -8.60 -6.22
C GLY A 213 44.62 -10.08 -6.60
N TRP A 214 44.20 -10.93 -5.67
CA TRP A 214 44.00 -12.37 -5.85
C TRP A 214 42.88 -12.77 -6.85
N MET A 215 42.23 -11.78 -7.50
CA MET A 215 41.09 -12.01 -8.39
C MET A 215 41.24 -11.16 -9.66
N THR A 216 41.01 -11.74 -10.83
CA THR A 216 41.12 -11.02 -12.11
C THR A 216 40.04 -9.92 -12.25
N PRO A 217 40.31 -8.83 -12.99
CA PRO A 217 39.32 -7.77 -13.25
C PRO A 217 38.00 -8.30 -13.82
N GLU A 218 38.03 -9.33 -14.65
CA GLU A 218 36.87 -9.99 -15.24
C GLU A 218 36.01 -10.68 -14.16
N ASN A 219 36.64 -11.37 -13.21
CA ASN A 219 35.94 -12.03 -12.12
C ASN A 219 35.28 -11.00 -11.19
N ILE A 220 35.98 -9.91 -10.87
CA ILE A 220 35.44 -8.81 -10.05
C ILE A 220 34.26 -8.15 -10.75
N LYS A 221 34.35 -7.95 -12.07
CA LYS A 221 33.25 -7.43 -12.90
C LYS A 221 32.03 -8.34 -12.82
N TRP A 222 32.23 -9.66 -12.94
CA TRP A 222 31.16 -10.64 -12.83
C TRP A 222 30.46 -10.58 -11.46
N TYR A 223 31.22 -10.56 -10.35
CA TYR A 223 30.64 -10.43 -9.01
C TYR A 223 29.88 -9.12 -8.83
N ARG A 224 30.47 -7.99 -9.26
CA ARG A 224 29.81 -6.69 -9.26
C ARG A 224 28.46 -6.74 -9.98
N ASP A 225 28.43 -7.26 -11.20
CA ASP A 225 27.23 -7.28 -12.02
C ASP A 225 26.18 -8.27 -11.47
N SER A 226 26.60 -9.38 -10.87
CA SER A 226 25.72 -10.31 -10.16
C SER A 226 25.08 -9.69 -8.91
N PHE A 227 25.86 -9.05 -8.04
CA PHE A 227 25.31 -8.36 -6.86
C PHE A 227 24.42 -7.17 -7.23
N ARG A 228 24.71 -6.48 -8.35
CA ARG A 228 23.79 -5.48 -8.91
C ARG A 228 22.44 -6.10 -9.25
N ARG A 229 22.42 -7.21 -10.01
CA ARG A 229 21.19 -7.91 -10.39
C ARG A 229 20.41 -8.41 -9.17
N TYR A 230 21.08 -9.00 -8.18
CA TYR A 230 20.40 -9.48 -6.96
C TYR A 230 19.81 -8.35 -6.11
N ARG A 231 20.50 -7.21 -6.05
CA ARG A 231 19.94 -6.00 -5.43
C ARG A 231 18.67 -5.56 -6.18
N ASP A 232 18.70 -5.56 -7.51
CA ASP A 232 17.56 -5.13 -8.33
C ASP A 232 16.38 -6.13 -8.18
N TYR A 233 16.65 -7.44 -8.11
CA TYR A 233 15.64 -8.45 -7.76
C TYR A 233 15.07 -8.27 -6.36
N SER A 234 15.89 -7.89 -5.38
CA SER A 234 15.41 -7.60 -4.01
C SER A 234 14.46 -6.40 -3.98
N VAL A 235 14.70 -5.41 -4.84
CA VAL A 235 13.79 -4.25 -5.01
C VAL A 235 12.47 -4.71 -5.62
N ILE A 236 12.51 -5.51 -6.69
CA ILE A 236 11.31 -6.06 -7.33
C ILE A 236 10.53 -6.95 -6.36
N ALA A 237 11.20 -7.80 -5.59
CA ALA A 237 10.57 -8.64 -4.57
C ALA A 237 9.88 -7.78 -3.50
N THR A 238 10.52 -6.70 -3.03
CA THR A 238 9.87 -5.77 -2.10
C THR A 238 8.60 -5.15 -2.70
N VAL A 239 8.65 -4.70 -3.97
CA VAL A 239 7.47 -4.18 -4.70
C VAL A 239 6.35 -5.22 -4.74
N LEU A 240 6.69 -6.48 -5.03
CA LEU A 240 5.70 -7.57 -5.13
C LEU A 240 5.07 -7.88 -3.77
N VAL A 241 5.87 -8.02 -2.72
CA VAL A 241 5.36 -8.24 -1.34
C VAL A 241 4.44 -7.09 -0.92
N TYR A 242 4.81 -5.86 -1.25
CA TYR A 242 3.99 -4.69 -0.97
C TYR A 242 2.67 -4.69 -1.76
N ALA A 243 2.72 -4.98 -3.07
CA ALA A 243 1.52 -5.06 -3.89
C ALA A 243 0.57 -6.17 -3.41
N LEU A 244 1.10 -7.34 -3.07
CA LEU A 244 0.33 -8.45 -2.50
C LEU A 244 -0.34 -8.05 -1.18
N ASN A 245 0.36 -7.30 -0.32
CA ASN A 245 -0.22 -6.79 0.93
C ASN A 245 -1.44 -5.88 0.69
N VAL A 246 -1.37 -5.00 -0.31
CA VAL A 246 -2.48 -4.10 -0.67
C VAL A 246 -3.64 -4.89 -1.28
N ILE A 247 -3.36 -5.80 -2.21
CA ILE A 247 -4.37 -6.63 -2.86
C ILE A 247 -5.10 -7.50 -1.84
N ASP A 248 -4.39 -8.18 -0.94
CA ASP A 248 -4.98 -9.03 0.10
C ASP A 248 -5.95 -8.25 1.00
N ALA A 249 -5.56 -7.05 1.44
CA ALA A 249 -6.43 -6.20 2.25
C ALA A 249 -7.69 -5.74 1.49
N ASN A 250 -7.56 -5.42 0.20
CA ASN A 250 -8.69 -5.00 -0.63
C ASN A 250 -9.68 -6.15 -0.89
N VAL A 251 -9.15 -7.32 -1.25
CA VAL A 251 -9.94 -8.53 -1.54
C VAL A 251 -10.72 -8.95 -0.30
N PHE A 252 -10.07 -9.01 0.87
CA PHE A 252 -10.74 -9.37 2.12
C PHE A 252 -11.85 -8.39 2.48
N ALA A 253 -11.61 -7.08 2.33
CA ALA A 253 -12.63 -6.09 2.61
C ALA A 253 -13.83 -6.18 1.66
N HIS A 254 -13.63 -6.55 0.39
CA HIS A 254 -14.72 -6.82 -0.56
C HIS A 254 -15.54 -8.06 -0.19
N PHE A 255 -14.91 -9.08 0.40
CA PHE A 255 -15.58 -10.32 0.75
C PHE A 255 -16.37 -10.27 2.08
N ARG A 256 -16.21 -9.23 2.90
CA ARG A 256 -17.00 -9.10 4.14
C ARG A 256 -18.47 -8.74 3.92
N ASP A 257 -18.80 -8.10 2.80
CA ASP A 257 -20.19 -7.78 2.44
C ASP A 257 -20.93 -9.01 1.87
N PHE A 258 -20.22 -10.11 1.57
CA PHE A 258 -20.85 -11.38 1.22
C PHE A 258 -21.20 -12.12 2.50
N ASP A 259 -22.49 -12.40 2.69
CA ASP A 259 -22.97 -13.21 3.80
C ASP A 259 -22.49 -14.66 3.59
N ILE A 260 -21.34 -14.99 4.18
CA ILE A 260 -20.91 -16.37 4.38
C ILE A 260 -21.50 -16.78 5.73
N SER A 261 -22.81 -16.91 5.79
CA SER A 261 -23.45 -17.53 6.94
C SER A 261 -23.07 -19.02 6.92
N ASP A 262 -22.48 -19.50 8.01
CA ASP A 262 -22.12 -20.92 8.21
C ASP A 262 -23.36 -21.85 8.29
N ASP A 263 -24.56 -21.32 8.05
CA ASP A 263 -25.84 -22.03 8.08
C ASP A 263 -26.10 -22.89 6.84
N LEU A 264 -25.06 -23.20 6.06
CA LEU A 264 -25.09 -24.29 5.07
C LEU A 264 -25.19 -25.64 5.80
N THR A 265 -26.36 -25.89 6.36
CA THR A 265 -26.69 -27.11 7.09
C THR A 265 -27.34 -28.08 6.12
N LEU A 266 -26.59 -29.12 5.76
CA LEU A 266 -27.13 -30.28 5.07
C LEU A 266 -27.88 -31.14 6.10
N ARG A 267 -29.21 -31.09 6.08
CA ARG A 267 -30.04 -32.01 6.87
C ARG A 267 -30.31 -33.27 6.04
N ILE A 268 -29.84 -34.40 6.57
CA ILE A 268 -30.06 -35.73 6.02
C ILE A 268 -31.07 -36.42 6.93
N GLU A 269 -32.29 -36.63 6.44
CA GLU A 269 -33.36 -37.29 7.20
C GLU A 269 -33.93 -38.47 6.41
N PRO A 270 -34.31 -39.58 7.08
CA PRO A 270 -35.00 -40.68 6.41
C PRO A 270 -36.38 -40.23 5.95
N GLY A 271 -36.64 -40.34 4.64
CA GLY A 271 -37.88 -39.94 4.00
C GLY A 271 -38.66 -41.15 3.47
N LEU A 272 -39.98 -41.13 3.64
CA LEU A 272 -40.86 -42.09 2.97
C LEU A 272 -41.24 -41.54 1.61
N ILE A 273 -40.88 -42.26 0.55
CA ILE A 273 -41.28 -41.91 -0.82
C ILE A 273 -42.69 -42.48 -1.03
N PRO A 274 -43.71 -41.62 -1.20
CA PRO A 274 -45.08 -42.08 -1.38
C PRO A 274 -45.17 -42.91 -2.67
N ALA A 275 -45.87 -44.04 -2.59
CA ALA A 275 -45.96 -44.95 -3.70
C ALA A 275 -46.80 -44.31 -4.83
N ALA A 276 -46.31 -44.35 -6.07
CA ALA A 276 -46.98 -43.73 -7.21
C ALA A 276 -48.36 -44.38 -7.43
N GLY A 277 -49.42 -43.57 -7.43
CA GLY A 277 -50.82 -44.01 -7.42
C GLY A 277 -51.33 -44.73 -8.68
N TYR A 278 -50.44 -45.11 -9.60
CA TYR A 278 -50.78 -45.81 -10.85
C TYR A 278 -50.42 -47.31 -10.83
N ALA A 279 -49.83 -47.83 -9.74
CA ALA A 279 -49.48 -49.25 -9.60
C ALA A 279 -50.43 -49.97 -8.63
N SER A 280 -50.95 -51.14 -9.04
CA SER A 280 -51.90 -51.96 -8.28
C SER A 280 -51.31 -52.67 -7.05
N ALA A 281 -50.00 -52.58 -6.83
CA ALA A 281 -49.30 -53.01 -5.62
C ALA A 281 -48.20 -52.00 -5.30
N ALA A 282 -48.56 -50.91 -4.63
CA ALA A 282 -47.69 -49.79 -4.37
C ALA A 282 -47.14 -49.88 -2.94
N PHE A 283 -45.90 -50.34 -2.78
CA PHE A 283 -45.21 -50.35 -1.47
C PHE A 283 -44.47 -49.03 -1.27
N PRO A 284 -44.52 -48.41 -0.08
CA PRO A 284 -43.76 -47.20 0.19
C PRO A 284 -42.25 -47.50 0.13
N GLY A 285 -41.51 -46.72 -0.65
CA GLY A 285 -40.06 -46.80 -0.71
C GLY A 285 -39.44 -46.03 0.45
N ALA A 286 -38.44 -46.60 1.12
CA ALA A 286 -37.59 -45.85 2.04
C ALA A 286 -36.48 -45.16 1.24
N GLY A 287 -36.30 -43.86 1.45
CA GLY A 287 -35.28 -43.06 0.79
C GLY A 287 -34.59 -42.11 1.77
N ILE A 288 -33.55 -41.44 1.27
CA ILE A 288 -32.87 -40.39 2.01
C ILE A 288 -33.32 -39.05 1.43
N GLN A 289 -33.87 -38.19 2.27
CA GLN A 289 -34.21 -36.82 1.90
C GLN A 289 -33.05 -35.90 2.30
N MET A 290 -32.57 -35.15 1.32
CA MET A 290 -31.57 -34.11 1.53
C MET A 290 -32.26 -32.75 1.44
N ARG A 291 -32.16 -31.96 2.51
CA ARG A 291 -32.60 -30.56 2.50
C ARG A 291 -31.41 -29.65 2.71
N LEU A 292 -31.16 -28.81 1.72
CA LEU A 292 -30.18 -27.74 1.80
C LEU A 292 -30.90 -26.48 2.30
N THR A 293 -30.34 -25.84 3.32
CA THR A 293 -30.75 -24.50 3.76
C THR A 293 -29.59 -23.56 3.45
N PHE A 294 -29.88 -22.44 2.81
CA PHE A 294 -28.96 -21.34 2.49
C PHE A 294 -29.69 -20.02 2.74
#